data_AF-A0A2V7M160-F1
#
_entry.id   AF-A0A2V7M160-F1
#
_cell.length_a   1.000
_cell.length_b   1.000
_cell.length_c   1.000
_cell.angle_alpha   90.00
_cell.angle_beta   90.00
_cell.angle_gamma   90.00
#
_symmetry.space_group_name_H-M   'P 1'
#
loop_
_entity.id
_entity.type
_entity.pdbx_description
1 polymer ?
#
loop_
_entity_poly.entity_id
_entity_poly.type
_entity_poly.pdbx_seq_one_letter_code
_entity_poly.pdbx_strand_id
1 'polypeptide(L)'
;MAILAAWVLSLGWLVEREVFRPTGARLAAAALAVPPGALFYRLAVGGQQVGYSSTTIDTLASSLRVENVFVLDVPAMGTLHRTSARSIAMLSRALRLQSVETTFDGDLGQFVAHGRVLGDTVLSVAIIAAGDSQMTRIPLQGPITLPTLLPLRLAFGGELRSGRSYTARLFDPLLLNGRDVTARVAAESTLVVSDSADLDSTTMAWIPEHFDTVRAFRIDHDALGVPMSSWIDAQGGLVFATTDGFAMERAAFEIVYQNFKKRDTVRIARSSAAPAPGEIVPLTALVAGVRVDQPPPRDRLRLRKNGRDTVEIVQASVLQSHAAPYRLPSRDTALARWLAPEPLIQSHDPRIAAQARRIIDRERSPARVAELLLHWVHRNLRRTIAQPAGAPSAVWVLENPTGDCNEAATLFVALARSTGLPARTVAGLIYLNGRFYYHAWAEVYLSDWVAVDPAFDQLPADAAHVPIAVGGLARQIELVPLVGQLKLEVL
;
A
#
# COMPACT_ATOMS: atom_id res chain seq x y z
N MET A 1 30.88 43.53 -35.25
CA MET A 1 30.42 43.63 -33.84
C MET A 1 28.97 43.18 -33.66
N ALA A 2 27.99 43.69 -34.42
CA ALA A 2 26.58 43.28 -34.29
C ALA A 2 26.32 41.78 -34.54
N ILE A 3 26.99 41.17 -35.51
CA ILE A 3 26.84 39.74 -35.83
C ILE A 3 27.39 38.85 -34.71
N LEU A 4 28.53 39.22 -34.11
CA LEU A 4 29.11 38.49 -32.98
C LEU A 4 28.25 38.63 -31.71
N ALA A 5 27.66 39.82 -31.48
CA ALA A 5 26.73 40.02 -30.38
C ALA A 5 25.41 39.22 -30.56
N ALA A 6 24.86 39.18 -31.77
CA ALA A 6 23.68 38.37 -32.10
C ALA A 6 23.97 36.86 -31.97
N TRP A 7 25.18 36.42 -32.34
CA TRP A 7 25.60 35.04 -32.20
C TRP A 7 25.79 34.63 -30.73
N VAL A 8 26.40 35.48 -29.89
CA VAL A 8 26.54 35.25 -28.45
C VAL A 8 25.19 35.28 -27.73
N LEU A 9 24.25 36.15 -28.14
CA LEU A 9 22.88 36.15 -27.61
C LEU A 9 22.09 34.91 -28.04
N SER A 10 22.26 34.45 -29.29
CA SER A 10 21.64 33.21 -29.77
C SER A 10 22.22 31.98 -29.08
N LEU A 11 23.54 31.95 -28.83
CA LEU A 11 24.21 30.89 -28.09
C LEU A 11 23.83 30.93 -26.60
N GLY A 12 23.72 32.12 -26.02
CA GLY A 12 23.23 32.33 -24.65
C GLY A 12 21.78 31.88 -24.47
N TRP A 13 20.90 32.21 -25.43
CA TRP A 13 19.51 31.74 -25.46
C TRP A 13 19.42 30.24 -25.73
N LEU A 14 20.29 29.68 -26.58
CA LEU A 14 20.36 28.24 -26.81
C LEU A 14 20.85 27.51 -25.57
N VAL A 15 21.89 28.01 -24.91
CA VAL A 15 22.38 27.49 -23.62
C VAL A 15 21.30 27.62 -22.56
N GLU A 16 20.57 28.74 -22.50
CA GLU A 16 19.48 28.91 -21.55
C GLU A 16 18.35 27.90 -21.81
N ARG A 17 17.98 27.73 -23.09
CA ARG A 17 16.95 26.80 -23.56
C ARG A 17 17.38 25.34 -23.50
N GLU A 18 18.66 25.03 -23.46
CA GLU A 18 19.16 23.64 -23.40
C GLU A 18 19.52 23.22 -21.97
N VAL A 19 20.14 24.13 -21.21
CA VAL A 19 20.61 23.92 -19.83
C VAL A 19 19.50 24.16 -18.81
N PHE A 20 18.62 25.16 -19.00
CA PHE A 20 17.49 25.44 -18.10
C PHE A 20 16.14 24.93 -18.61
N ARG A 21 16.12 23.87 -19.44
CA ARG A 21 14.85 23.23 -19.83
C ARG A 21 14.05 22.84 -18.59
N PRO A 22 12.77 23.27 -18.48
CA PRO A 22 11.87 22.77 -17.45
C PRO A 22 11.84 21.25 -17.49
N THR A 23 11.86 20.59 -16.33
CA THR A 23 11.86 19.12 -16.22
C THR A 23 10.74 18.49 -17.07
N GLY A 24 9.58 19.15 -17.15
CA GLY A 24 8.46 18.71 -18.01
C GLY A 24 8.77 18.69 -19.51
N ALA A 25 9.57 19.63 -20.03
CA ALA A 25 9.95 19.65 -21.44
C ALA A 25 10.99 18.58 -21.77
N ARG A 26 11.92 18.30 -20.84
CA ARG A 26 12.87 17.17 -20.96
C ARG A 26 12.13 15.83 -20.96
N LEU A 27 11.22 15.64 -20.01
CA LEU A 27 10.37 14.44 -19.94
C LEU A 27 9.48 14.29 -21.18
N ALA A 28 8.91 15.38 -21.72
CA ALA A 28 8.08 15.34 -22.92
C ALA A 28 8.84 14.90 -24.17
N ALA A 29 10.08 15.37 -24.35
CA ALA A 29 10.93 14.93 -25.44
C ALA A 29 11.37 13.46 -25.25
N ALA A 30 11.70 13.10 -24.02
CA ALA A 30 12.14 11.75 -23.66
C ALA A 30 11.01 10.71 -23.78
N ALA A 31 9.76 11.09 -23.52
CA ALA A 31 8.59 10.22 -23.70
C ALA A 31 8.23 9.93 -25.17
N LEU A 32 8.76 10.68 -26.14
CA LEU A 32 8.65 10.32 -27.56
C LEU A 32 9.49 9.08 -27.88
N ALA A 33 10.49 8.76 -27.04
CA ALA A 33 11.37 7.62 -27.19
C ALA A 33 10.91 6.39 -26.39
N VAL A 34 9.77 6.45 -25.70
CA VAL A 34 9.21 5.29 -24.96
C VAL A 34 8.64 4.31 -25.98
N PRO A 35 9.27 3.13 -26.19
CA PRO A 35 8.73 2.14 -27.10
C PRO A 35 7.46 1.53 -26.47
N PRO A 36 6.40 1.29 -27.26
CA PRO A 36 5.30 0.48 -26.79
C PRO A 36 5.77 -0.96 -26.57
N GLY A 37 5.23 -1.63 -25.56
CA GLY A 37 5.64 -3.00 -25.23
C GLY A 37 5.06 -3.50 -23.92
N ALA A 38 5.26 -4.80 -23.67
CA ALA A 38 4.86 -5.46 -22.43
C ALA A 38 6.07 -6.11 -21.77
N LEU A 39 6.20 -5.90 -20.47
CA LEU A 39 7.20 -6.54 -19.61
C LEU A 39 6.46 -7.42 -18.59
N PHE A 40 7.00 -8.61 -18.35
CA PHE A 40 6.42 -9.61 -17.45
C PHE A 40 7.37 -9.92 -16.31
N TYR A 41 6.80 -10.11 -15.12
CA TYR A 41 7.56 -10.27 -13.90
C TYR A 41 7.08 -11.46 -13.09
N ARG A 42 8.03 -12.31 -12.70
CA ARG A 42 7.83 -13.35 -11.69
C ARG A 42 7.85 -12.69 -10.32
N LEU A 43 6.84 -12.97 -9.49
CA LEU A 43 6.80 -12.55 -8.09
C LEU A 43 7.12 -13.74 -7.21
N ALA A 44 8.17 -13.65 -6.41
CA ALA A 44 8.64 -14.75 -5.58
C ALA A 44 8.82 -14.32 -4.12
N VAL A 45 8.47 -15.23 -3.20
CA VAL A 45 8.76 -15.12 -1.78
C VAL A 45 9.57 -16.35 -1.36
N GLY A 46 10.73 -16.14 -0.75
CA GLY A 46 11.64 -17.24 -0.39
C GLY A 46 12.06 -18.12 -1.59
N GLY A 47 12.14 -17.52 -2.79
CA GLY A 47 12.45 -18.21 -4.05
C GLY A 47 11.28 -18.97 -4.69
N GLN A 48 10.17 -19.18 -3.96
CA GLN A 48 8.96 -19.78 -4.49
C GLN A 48 8.14 -18.73 -5.23
N GLN A 49 7.73 -19.02 -6.47
CA GLN A 49 6.83 -18.13 -7.21
C GLN A 49 5.45 -18.14 -6.54
N VAL A 50 5.05 -16.98 -6.02
CA VAL A 50 3.75 -16.72 -5.39
C VAL A 50 2.85 -15.88 -6.29
N GLY A 51 3.36 -15.34 -7.40
CA GLY A 51 2.56 -14.52 -8.28
C GLY A 51 3.23 -14.13 -9.58
N TYR A 52 2.56 -13.24 -10.30
CA TYR A 52 3.11 -12.55 -11.46
C TYR A 52 2.62 -11.11 -11.54
N SER A 53 3.35 -10.31 -12.28
CA SER A 53 2.94 -8.95 -12.64
C SER A 53 3.30 -8.67 -14.09
N SER A 54 2.63 -7.71 -14.70
CA SER A 54 3.01 -7.19 -16.02
C SER A 54 2.84 -5.68 -16.06
N THR A 55 3.67 -5.04 -16.88
CA THR A 55 3.54 -3.64 -17.24
C THR A 55 3.46 -3.54 -18.76
N THR A 56 2.37 -2.98 -19.27
CA THR A 56 2.19 -2.68 -20.69
C THR A 56 2.17 -1.18 -20.87
N ILE A 57 2.96 -0.69 -21.82
CA ILE A 57 2.99 0.73 -22.18
C ILE A 57 2.54 0.85 -23.63
N ASP A 58 1.50 1.67 -23.86
CA ASP A 58 1.07 2.08 -25.18
C ASP A 58 1.36 3.57 -25.39
N THR A 59 2.11 3.88 -26.44
CA THR A 59 2.44 5.26 -26.82
C THR A 59 1.39 5.79 -27.79
N LEU A 60 0.45 6.60 -27.28
CA LEU A 60 -0.64 7.21 -28.06
C LEU A 60 -0.21 8.57 -28.64
N ALA A 61 -0.99 9.15 -29.54
CA ALA A 61 -0.62 10.41 -30.22
C ALA A 61 -0.20 11.53 -29.25
N SER A 62 -0.99 11.80 -28.21
CA SER A 62 -0.76 12.89 -27.24
C SER A 62 -0.51 12.43 -25.80
N SER A 63 -0.51 11.12 -25.56
CA SER A 63 -0.48 10.54 -24.21
C SER A 63 0.24 9.19 -24.20
N LEU A 64 0.50 8.68 -23.00
CA LEU A 64 0.93 7.31 -22.77
C LEU A 64 -0.13 6.62 -21.91
N ARG A 65 -0.47 5.39 -22.27
CA ARG A 65 -1.29 4.51 -21.44
C ARG A 65 -0.35 3.50 -20.80
N VAL A 66 -0.38 3.40 -19.48
CA VAL A 66 0.40 2.42 -18.72
C VAL A 66 -0.57 1.52 -17.97
N GLU A 67 -0.57 0.25 -18.34
CA GLU A 67 -1.36 -0.78 -17.68
C GLU A 67 -0.45 -1.65 -16.82
N ASN A 68 -0.81 -1.82 -15.55
CA ASN A 68 -0.14 -2.71 -14.62
C ASN A 68 -1.12 -3.78 -14.16
N VAL A 69 -0.71 -5.04 -14.21
CA VAL A 69 -1.44 -6.17 -13.62
C VAL A 69 -0.57 -6.78 -12.54
N PHE A 70 -1.19 -7.18 -11.45
CA PHE A 70 -0.54 -7.82 -10.32
C PHE A 70 -1.45 -8.93 -9.80
N VAL A 71 -0.91 -10.14 -9.69
CA VAL A 71 -1.63 -11.31 -9.16
C VAL A 71 -0.71 -12.03 -8.18
N LEU A 72 -1.22 -12.27 -6.98
CA LEU A 72 -0.56 -13.04 -5.93
C LEU A 72 -1.50 -14.15 -5.45
N ASP A 73 -0.93 -15.31 -5.17
CA ASP A 73 -1.53 -16.39 -4.41
C ASP A 73 -0.66 -16.63 -3.17
N VAL A 74 -1.09 -16.08 -2.03
CA VAL A 74 -0.36 -16.19 -0.76
C VAL A 74 -0.82 -17.44 -0.01
N PRO A 75 0.08 -18.39 0.29
CA PRO A 75 -0.29 -19.56 1.08
C PRO A 75 -0.40 -19.20 2.56
N ALA A 76 -1.51 -19.58 3.18
CA ALA A 76 -1.71 -19.41 4.62
C ALA A 76 -2.68 -20.48 5.14
N MET A 77 -2.37 -21.08 6.28
CA MET A 77 -3.23 -22.06 6.96
C MET A 77 -3.69 -23.23 6.07
N GLY A 78 -2.86 -23.66 5.11
CA GLY A 78 -3.19 -24.80 4.25
C GLY A 78 -4.01 -24.43 3.01
N THR A 79 -4.32 -23.14 2.81
CA THR A 79 -5.09 -22.62 1.68
C THR A 79 -4.32 -21.56 0.92
N LEU A 80 -4.68 -21.35 -0.36
CA LEU A 80 -4.15 -20.26 -1.18
C LEU A 80 -5.16 -19.11 -1.22
N HIS A 81 -4.67 -17.93 -0.86
CA HIS A 81 -5.44 -16.70 -0.83
C HIS A 81 -5.03 -15.85 -2.03
N ARG A 82 -5.96 -15.64 -2.96
CA ARG A 82 -5.69 -14.90 -4.19
C ARG A 82 -5.96 -13.42 -3.99
N THR A 83 -5.03 -12.59 -4.45
CA THR A 83 -5.21 -11.15 -4.56
C THR A 83 -4.78 -10.70 -5.94
N SER A 84 -5.59 -9.87 -6.57
CA SER A 84 -5.32 -9.29 -7.88
C SER A 84 -5.60 -7.80 -7.87
N ALA A 85 -4.75 -7.07 -8.59
CA ALA A 85 -4.92 -5.65 -8.83
C ALA A 85 -4.59 -5.35 -10.30
N ARG A 86 -5.40 -4.51 -10.92
CA ARG A 86 -5.15 -3.97 -12.25
C ARG A 86 -5.25 -2.46 -12.19
N SER A 87 -4.26 -1.77 -12.75
CA SER A 87 -4.21 -0.31 -12.78
C SER A 87 -3.95 0.18 -14.19
N ILE A 88 -4.73 1.14 -14.66
CA ILE A 88 -4.61 1.75 -15.99
C ILE A 88 -4.43 3.24 -15.79
N ALA A 89 -3.22 3.74 -16.03
CA ALA A 89 -2.86 5.14 -15.89
C ALA A 89 -2.72 5.81 -17.27
N MET A 90 -3.35 6.97 -17.42
CA MET A 90 -3.18 7.86 -18.57
C MET A 90 -2.22 8.98 -18.20
N LEU A 91 -1.17 9.14 -18.99
CA LEU A 91 -0.12 10.13 -18.78
C LEU A 91 -0.08 11.10 -19.96
N SER A 92 0.20 12.37 -19.69
CA SER A 92 0.65 13.27 -20.75
C SER A 92 2.01 12.85 -21.30
N ARG A 93 2.41 13.40 -22.45
CA ARG A 93 3.80 13.25 -22.95
C ARG A 93 4.85 13.66 -21.93
N ALA A 94 4.59 14.62 -21.06
CA ALA A 94 5.52 15.00 -19.99
C ALA A 94 5.54 14.00 -18.80
N LEU A 95 5.00 12.79 -18.95
CA LEU A 95 4.82 11.77 -17.92
C LEU A 95 4.03 12.24 -16.69
N ARG A 96 3.20 13.28 -16.85
CA ARG A 96 2.28 13.74 -15.79
C ARG A 96 1.01 12.88 -15.79
N LEU A 97 0.59 12.42 -14.62
CA LEU A 97 -0.67 11.69 -14.45
C LEU A 97 -1.87 12.57 -14.84
N GLN A 98 -2.75 12.05 -15.69
CA GLN A 98 -4.02 12.66 -16.07
C GLN A 98 -5.19 11.94 -15.41
N SER A 99 -5.18 10.60 -15.47
CA SER A 99 -6.15 9.76 -14.79
C SER A 99 -5.55 8.40 -14.46
N VAL A 100 -6.14 7.72 -13.48
CA VAL A 100 -5.84 6.33 -13.14
C VAL A 100 -7.14 5.62 -12.80
N GLU A 101 -7.31 4.42 -13.31
CA GLU A 101 -8.35 3.49 -12.86
C GLU A 101 -7.66 2.30 -12.22
N THR A 102 -8.13 1.85 -11.07
CA THR A 102 -7.58 0.69 -10.38
C THR A 102 -8.70 -0.20 -9.91
N THR A 103 -8.65 -1.48 -10.28
CA THR A 103 -9.56 -2.52 -9.79
C THR A 103 -8.78 -3.43 -8.85
N PHE A 104 -9.32 -3.70 -7.68
CA PHE A 104 -8.76 -4.61 -6.69
C PHE A 104 -9.76 -5.73 -6.37
N ASP A 105 -9.26 -6.95 -6.27
CA ASP A 105 -10.01 -8.14 -5.89
C ASP A 105 -9.12 -9.05 -5.04
N GLY A 106 -9.54 -9.34 -3.82
CA GLY A 106 -8.87 -10.28 -2.94
C GLY A 106 -9.59 -10.40 -1.61
N ASP A 107 -8.91 -10.95 -0.61
CA ASP A 107 -9.43 -11.16 0.74
C ASP A 107 -9.74 -9.86 1.53
N LEU A 108 -9.74 -8.69 0.90
CA LEU A 108 -10.14 -7.42 1.52
C LEU A 108 -11.36 -6.80 0.88
N GLY A 109 -12.10 -7.65 0.17
CA GLY A 109 -13.21 -7.24 -0.67
C GLY A 109 -12.75 -6.73 -2.03
N GLN A 110 -13.74 -6.24 -2.76
CA GLN A 110 -13.62 -5.80 -4.14
C GLN A 110 -13.98 -4.34 -4.26
N PHE A 111 -13.11 -3.55 -4.89
CA PHE A 111 -13.38 -2.14 -5.14
C PHE A 111 -12.73 -1.64 -6.41
N VAL A 112 -13.28 -0.55 -6.93
CA VAL A 112 -12.74 0.20 -8.06
C VAL A 112 -12.41 1.61 -7.61
N ALA A 113 -11.23 2.11 -7.95
CA ALA A 113 -10.80 3.47 -7.69
C ALA A 113 -10.53 4.21 -9.01
N HIS A 114 -11.18 5.35 -9.21
CA HIS A 114 -10.97 6.25 -10.32
C HIS A 114 -10.33 7.55 -9.83
N GLY A 115 -9.08 7.80 -10.18
CA GLY A 115 -8.40 9.07 -9.97
C GLY A 115 -8.38 9.92 -11.24
N ARG A 116 -8.68 11.21 -11.13
CA ARG A 116 -8.54 12.19 -12.21
C ARG A 116 -7.90 13.48 -11.70
N VAL A 117 -6.84 13.91 -12.37
CA VAL A 117 -6.21 15.19 -12.09
C VAL A 117 -6.99 16.30 -12.80
N LEU A 118 -7.44 17.30 -12.03
CA LEU A 118 -8.17 18.46 -12.49
C LEU A 118 -7.21 19.66 -12.49
N GLY A 119 -6.81 20.10 -13.69
CA GLY A 119 -5.74 21.09 -13.84
C GLY A 119 -4.41 20.55 -13.31
N ASP A 120 -3.72 21.35 -12.49
CA ASP A 120 -2.46 20.97 -11.83
C ASP A 120 -2.57 20.98 -10.29
N THR A 121 -3.79 21.14 -9.74
CA THR A 121 -4.00 21.51 -8.33
C THR A 121 -4.91 20.57 -7.55
N VAL A 122 -5.65 19.68 -8.21
CA VAL A 122 -6.59 18.78 -7.51
C VAL A 122 -6.54 17.38 -8.13
N LEU A 123 -6.41 16.36 -7.30
CA LEU A 123 -6.74 14.98 -7.65
C LEU A 123 -8.13 14.65 -7.11
N SER A 124 -9.06 14.33 -7.99
CA SER A 124 -10.36 13.79 -7.63
C SER A 124 -10.28 12.27 -7.65
N VAL A 125 -10.55 11.62 -6.52
CA VAL A 125 -10.59 10.15 -6.43
C VAL A 125 -12.00 9.70 -6.08
N ALA A 126 -12.60 8.88 -6.94
CA ALA A 126 -13.84 8.18 -6.67
C ALA A 126 -13.54 6.72 -6.36
N ILE A 127 -14.08 6.18 -5.27
CA ILE A 127 -13.98 4.77 -4.94
C ILE A 127 -15.38 4.19 -4.92
N ILE A 128 -15.54 3.09 -5.64
CA ILE A 128 -16.81 2.38 -5.82
C ILE A 128 -16.64 1.01 -5.18
N ALA A 129 -17.53 0.72 -4.24
CA ALA A 129 -17.49 -0.46 -3.40
C ALA A 129 -18.94 -0.89 -3.11
N ALA A 130 -19.32 -2.13 -3.44
CA ALA A 130 -20.62 -2.69 -3.06
C ALA A 130 -21.87 -1.86 -3.48
N GLY A 131 -21.76 -1.06 -4.55
CA GLY A 131 -22.83 -0.15 -5.01
C GLY A 131 -22.82 1.24 -4.37
N ASP A 132 -22.01 1.48 -3.33
CA ASP A 132 -21.72 2.81 -2.81
C ASP A 132 -20.56 3.44 -3.59
N SER A 133 -20.60 4.76 -3.72
CA SER A 133 -19.49 5.53 -4.27
C SER A 133 -19.14 6.70 -3.36
N GLN A 134 -17.84 6.90 -3.13
CA GLN A 134 -17.31 8.03 -2.40
C GLN A 134 -16.36 8.81 -3.29
N MET A 135 -16.56 10.12 -3.37
CA MET A 135 -15.63 11.01 -4.07
C MET A 135 -14.88 11.89 -3.08
N THR A 136 -13.56 11.89 -3.17
CA THR A 136 -12.65 12.71 -2.37
C THR A 136 -11.85 13.61 -3.30
N ARG A 137 -11.67 14.89 -2.91
CA ARG A 137 -10.81 15.83 -3.64
C ARG A 137 -9.58 16.13 -2.80
N ILE A 138 -8.42 15.96 -3.40
CA ILE A 138 -7.13 16.10 -2.74
C ILE A 138 -6.39 17.27 -3.37
N PRO A 139 -6.06 18.33 -2.61
CA PRO A 139 -5.24 19.41 -3.14
C PRO A 139 -3.84 18.89 -3.44
N LEU A 140 -3.33 19.23 -4.62
CA LEU A 140 -1.99 18.91 -5.08
C LEU A 140 -1.11 20.16 -4.96
N GLN A 141 0.12 19.95 -4.48
CA GLN A 141 1.16 20.98 -4.43
C GLN A 141 2.11 20.90 -5.63
N GLY A 142 1.72 20.16 -6.67
CA GLY A 142 2.49 19.95 -7.89
C GLY A 142 2.18 18.63 -8.59
N PRO A 143 2.92 18.29 -9.66
CA PRO A 143 2.73 17.05 -10.41
C PRO A 143 2.99 15.82 -9.54
N ILE A 144 2.04 14.90 -9.52
CA ILE A 144 2.16 13.62 -8.81
C ILE A 144 2.72 12.52 -9.72
N THR A 145 3.49 11.62 -9.13
CA THR A 145 3.98 10.41 -9.80
C THR A 145 3.49 9.20 -9.03
N LEU A 146 2.87 8.26 -9.73
CA LEU A 146 2.51 6.97 -9.14
C LEU A 146 3.80 6.17 -8.88
N PRO A 147 3.86 5.36 -7.81
CA PRO A 147 5.05 4.54 -7.52
C PRO A 147 5.51 3.69 -8.71
N THR A 148 4.58 3.11 -9.46
CA THR A 148 4.86 2.30 -10.67
C THR A 148 5.47 3.09 -11.82
N LEU A 149 5.42 4.42 -11.79
CA LEU A 149 5.93 5.32 -12.83
C LEU A 149 7.25 5.98 -12.45
N LEU A 150 7.74 5.77 -11.22
CA LEU A 150 9.03 6.27 -10.79
C LEU A 150 10.18 5.78 -11.70
N PRO A 151 10.25 4.50 -12.11
CA PRO A 151 11.27 4.02 -13.05
C PRO A 151 11.34 4.83 -14.36
N LEU A 152 10.18 5.02 -15.00
CA LEU A 152 10.07 5.81 -16.23
C LEU A 152 10.51 7.26 -16.00
N ARG A 153 10.08 7.87 -14.88
CA ARG A 153 10.44 9.25 -14.55
C ARG A 153 11.94 9.42 -14.33
N LEU A 154 12.59 8.47 -13.65
CA LEU A 154 14.04 8.49 -13.43
C LEU A 154 14.83 8.36 -14.74
N ALA A 155 14.44 7.41 -15.60
CA ALA A 155 15.08 7.18 -16.89
C ALA A 155 14.98 8.40 -17.80
N PHE A 156 13.76 8.91 -18.00
CA PHE A 156 13.50 9.99 -18.95
C PHE A 156 13.72 11.39 -18.36
N GLY A 157 13.86 11.53 -17.04
CA GLY A 157 14.24 12.77 -16.37
C GLY A 157 15.73 13.11 -16.48
N GLY A 158 16.55 12.17 -16.98
CA GLY A 158 18.01 12.29 -17.00
C GLY A 158 18.63 12.10 -15.61
N GLU A 159 17.94 11.37 -14.74
CA GLU A 159 18.26 11.21 -13.32
C GLU A 159 19.02 9.92 -13.02
N LEU A 160 19.04 8.95 -13.96
CA LEU A 160 19.88 7.75 -13.92
C LEU A 160 21.37 8.11 -14.08
N ARG A 161 21.97 8.63 -13.01
CA ARG A 161 23.41 8.92 -12.91
C ARG A 161 23.92 8.37 -11.59
N SER A 162 24.89 7.46 -11.64
CA SER A 162 25.46 6.85 -10.44
C SER A 162 25.96 7.89 -9.43
N GLY A 163 25.66 7.66 -8.15
CA GLY A 163 25.97 8.55 -7.04
C GLY A 163 24.95 9.67 -6.82
N ARG A 164 23.98 9.85 -7.72
CA ARG A 164 22.94 10.89 -7.58
C ARG A 164 21.78 10.39 -6.71
N SER A 165 21.24 11.28 -5.89
CA SER A 165 19.96 11.08 -5.21
C SER A 165 18.89 11.93 -5.87
N TYR A 166 17.69 11.38 -5.98
CA TYR A 166 16.52 12.05 -6.51
C TYR A 166 15.36 11.91 -5.52
N THR A 167 14.71 13.02 -5.19
CA THR A 167 13.53 13.01 -4.33
C THR A 167 12.30 13.23 -5.20
N ALA A 168 11.40 12.25 -5.19
CA ALA A 168 10.13 12.31 -5.91
C ALA A 168 8.96 12.35 -4.92
N ARG A 169 8.01 13.26 -5.13
CA ARG A 169 6.71 13.17 -4.47
C ARG A 169 5.90 12.06 -5.14
N LEU A 170 5.88 10.89 -4.52
CA LEU A 170 5.03 9.80 -4.94
C LEU A 170 3.64 9.99 -4.35
N PHE A 171 2.62 9.70 -5.14
CA PHE A 171 1.24 9.69 -4.67
C PHE A 171 0.67 8.30 -4.85
N ASP A 172 0.20 7.70 -3.76
CA ASP A 172 -0.47 6.42 -3.80
C ASP A 172 -2.00 6.64 -3.84
N PRO A 173 -2.69 6.26 -4.92
CA PRO A 173 -4.12 6.48 -5.09
C PRO A 173 -4.98 5.56 -4.26
N LEU A 174 -4.44 4.48 -3.71
CA LEU A 174 -5.14 3.62 -2.76
C LEU A 174 -5.01 4.16 -1.34
N LEU A 175 -3.84 4.70 -1.00
CA LEU A 175 -3.57 5.29 0.33
C LEU A 175 -4.00 6.76 0.45
N LEU A 176 -4.38 7.39 -0.66
CA LEU A 176 -4.62 8.84 -0.81
C LEU A 176 -3.55 9.74 -0.18
N ASN A 177 -2.32 9.25 -0.12
CA ASN A 177 -1.24 9.94 0.55
C ASN A 177 -0.10 10.23 -0.43
N GLY A 178 0.42 11.45 -0.33
CA GLY A 178 1.66 11.84 -0.97
C GLY A 178 2.83 11.63 -0.01
N ARG A 179 3.89 10.99 -0.47
CA ARG A 179 5.14 10.86 0.28
C ARG A 179 6.33 11.26 -0.57
N ASP A 180 7.32 11.86 0.06
CA ASP A 180 8.60 12.10 -0.59
C ASP A 180 9.45 10.84 -0.45
N VAL A 181 9.83 10.26 -1.59
CA VAL A 181 10.74 9.11 -1.65
C VAL A 181 12.05 9.60 -2.22
N THR A 182 13.12 9.39 -1.46
CA THR A 182 14.48 9.64 -1.95
C THR A 182 15.04 8.35 -2.51
N ALA A 183 15.22 8.34 -3.83
CA ALA A 183 15.83 7.28 -4.60
C ALA A 183 17.31 7.59 -4.83
N ARG A 184 18.19 6.70 -4.41
CA ARG A 184 19.64 6.80 -4.65
C ARG A 184 20.01 5.91 -5.83
N VAL A 185 20.60 6.52 -6.85
CA VAL A 185 21.13 5.80 -8.01
C VAL A 185 22.53 5.30 -7.68
N ALA A 186 22.70 3.99 -7.60
CA ALA A 186 23.98 3.32 -7.38
C ALA A 186 24.70 3.06 -8.73
N ALA A 187 25.78 2.28 -8.68
CA ALA A 187 26.52 1.89 -9.87
C ALA A 187 25.66 1.05 -10.82
N GLU A 188 25.91 1.19 -12.12
CA GLU A 188 25.33 0.32 -13.15
C GLU A 188 25.73 -1.14 -12.91
N SER A 189 24.80 -2.05 -13.16
CA SER A 189 25.00 -3.50 -13.16
C SER A 189 24.57 -4.07 -14.51
N THR A 190 25.22 -5.13 -14.96
CA THR A 190 24.73 -5.93 -16.08
C THR A 190 23.96 -7.11 -15.52
N LEU A 191 22.68 -7.22 -15.86
CA LEU A 191 21.82 -8.32 -15.45
C LEU A 191 21.57 -9.24 -16.63
N VAL A 192 21.42 -10.53 -16.34
CA VAL A 192 21.04 -11.55 -17.32
C VAL A 192 19.54 -11.78 -17.19
N VAL A 193 18.82 -11.73 -18.31
CA VAL A 193 17.36 -11.83 -18.35
C VAL A 193 16.96 -12.83 -19.42
N SER A 194 16.02 -13.72 -19.13
CA SER A 194 15.44 -14.58 -20.16
C SER A 194 14.55 -13.75 -21.08
N ASP A 195 14.84 -13.74 -22.37
CA ASP A 195 14.05 -13.09 -23.42
C ASP A 195 13.08 -14.07 -24.10
N SER A 196 13.46 -15.34 -24.21
CA SER A 196 12.63 -16.42 -24.73
C SER A 196 12.56 -17.62 -23.79
N ALA A 197 11.57 -18.48 -24.03
CA ALA A 197 11.36 -19.69 -23.27
C ALA A 197 11.13 -20.88 -24.20
N ASP A 198 11.56 -22.05 -23.75
CA ASP A 198 11.17 -23.34 -24.32
C ASP A 198 10.56 -24.24 -23.24
N LEU A 199 9.73 -25.19 -23.66
CA LEU A 199 9.11 -26.14 -22.76
C LEU A 199 10.04 -27.32 -22.53
N ASP A 200 10.59 -27.45 -21.33
CA ASP A 200 11.23 -28.68 -20.92
C ASP A 200 10.18 -29.78 -20.75
N SER A 201 10.13 -30.69 -21.71
CA SER A 201 9.20 -31.84 -21.72
C SER A 201 9.39 -32.81 -20.55
N THR A 202 10.54 -32.79 -19.87
CA THR A 202 10.82 -33.66 -18.72
C THR A 202 10.17 -33.12 -17.46
N THR A 203 10.42 -31.85 -17.15
CA THR A 203 9.85 -31.18 -15.96
C THR A 203 8.46 -30.61 -16.22
N MET A 204 8.02 -30.58 -17.48
CA MET A 204 6.79 -29.93 -17.95
C MET A 204 6.71 -28.45 -17.55
N ALA A 205 7.87 -27.81 -17.42
CA ALA A 205 8.04 -26.41 -17.04
C ALA A 205 8.69 -25.63 -18.19
N TRP A 206 8.30 -24.37 -18.32
CA TRP A 206 8.95 -23.44 -19.24
C TRP A 206 10.27 -22.99 -18.62
N ILE A 207 11.35 -23.14 -19.37
CA ILE A 207 12.70 -22.75 -18.97
C ILE A 207 13.22 -21.65 -19.91
N PRO A 208 14.20 -20.83 -19.48
CA PRO A 208 14.89 -19.93 -20.38
C PRO A 208 15.55 -20.69 -21.52
N GLU A 209 15.31 -20.25 -22.77
CA GLU A 209 15.98 -20.78 -23.96
C GLU A 209 17.14 -19.87 -24.36
N HIS A 210 16.87 -18.56 -24.43
CA HIS A 210 17.88 -17.54 -24.65
C HIS A 210 17.95 -16.59 -23.45
N PHE A 211 19.11 -15.95 -23.33
CA PHE A 211 19.37 -14.95 -22.33
C PHE A 211 19.95 -13.71 -22.99
N ASP A 212 19.37 -12.57 -22.64
CA ASP A 212 19.91 -11.26 -22.96
C ASP A 212 20.65 -10.66 -21.78
N THR A 213 21.59 -9.78 -22.10
CA THR A 213 22.24 -8.94 -21.09
C THR A 213 21.65 -7.54 -21.12
N VAL A 214 21.18 -7.07 -19.97
CA VAL A 214 20.57 -5.75 -19.80
C VAL A 214 21.43 -4.94 -18.86
N ARG A 215 21.93 -3.79 -19.35
CA ARG A 215 22.57 -2.79 -18.49
C ARG A 215 21.48 -2.07 -17.71
N ALA A 216 21.56 -2.12 -16.38
CA ALA A 216 20.55 -1.57 -15.49
C ALA A 216 21.18 -0.77 -14.35
N PHE A 217 20.52 0.33 -13.98
CA PHE A 217 20.90 1.17 -12.86
C PHE A 217 20.23 0.65 -11.59
N ARG A 218 21.01 0.35 -10.57
CA ARG A 218 20.47 0.03 -9.25
C ARG A 218 19.94 1.31 -8.58
N ILE A 219 18.68 1.26 -8.17
CA ILE A 219 17.97 2.30 -7.44
C ILE A 219 17.66 1.77 -6.05
N ASP A 220 18.33 2.33 -5.06
CA ASP A 220 18.06 2.06 -3.66
C ASP A 220 17.10 3.11 -3.12
N HIS A 221 16.02 2.66 -2.51
CA HIS A 221 15.10 3.55 -1.82
C HIS A 221 14.44 2.84 -0.65
N ASP A 222 13.76 3.63 0.16
CA ASP A 222 12.88 3.12 1.19
C ASP A 222 11.48 2.95 0.60
N ALA A 223 10.87 1.79 0.82
CA ALA A 223 9.43 1.64 0.71
C ALA A 223 8.88 1.28 2.08
N LEU A 224 8.34 2.28 2.78
CA LEU A 224 7.58 2.10 4.02
C LEU A 224 8.44 1.62 5.19
N GLY A 225 9.65 2.15 5.32
CA GLY A 225 10.63 1.72 6.33
C GLY A 225 11.35 0.42 5.98
N VAL A 226 11.03 -0.17 4.82
CA VAL A 226 11.70 -1.37 4.31
C VAL A 226 12.66 -0.96 3.18
N PRO A 227 13.97 -1.18 3.35
CA PRO A 227 14.93 -1.00 2.27
C PRO A 227 14.57 -1.86 1.07
N MET A 228 14.56 -1.24 -0.11
CA MET A 228 14.38 -1.96 -1.36
C MET A 228 15.38 -1.50 -2.40
N SER A 229 15.79 -2.46 -3.22
CA SER A 229 16.68 -2.25 -4.35
C SER A 229 15.96 -2.68 -5.61
N SER A 230 15.96 -1.81 -6.62
CA SER A 230 15.44 -2.12 -7.95
C SER A 230 16.49 -1.84 -9.01
N TRP A 231 16.46 -2.54 -10.12
CA TRP A 231 17.35 -2.38 -11.25
C TRP A 231 16.51 -2.00 -12.45
N ILE A 232 16.81 -0.85 -13.02
CA ILE A 232 16.00 -0.21 -14.05
C ILE A 232 16.88 -0.01 -15.28
N ASP A 233 16.42 -0.46 -16.45
CA ASP A 233 17.15 -0.24 -17.70
C ASP A 233 17.09 1.23 -18.15
N ALA A 234 17.82 1.56 -19.22
CA ALA A 234 17.89 2.93 -19.73
C ALA A 234 16.55 3.47 -20.25
N GLN A 235 15.59 2.58 -20.52
CA GLN A 235 14.24 2.90 -20.99
C GLN A 235 13.23 3.01 -19.84
N GLY A 236 13.67 2.82 -18.60
CA GLY A 236 12.79 2.87 -17.42
C GLY A 236 12.03 1.56 -17.16
N GLY A 237 12.37 0.48 -17.86
CA GLY A 237 11.86 -0.86 -17.61
C GLY A 237 12.49 -1.45 -16.35
N LEU A 238 11.65 -2.02 -15.47
CA LEU A 238 12.16 -2.77 -14.34
C LEU A 238 12.80 -4.07 -14.86
N VAL A 239 13.97 -4.42 -14.36
CA VAL A 239 14.67 -5.67 -14.69
C VAL A 239 14.58 -6.63 -13.51
N PHE A 240 14.86 -6.12 -12.32
CA PHE A 240 14.81 -6.87 -11.08
C PHE A 240 14.46 -5.92 -9.94
N ALA A 241 13.65 -6.33 -9.00
CA ALA A 241 13.51 -5.66 -7.72
C ALA A 241 13.56 -6.68 -6.60
N THR A 242 14.18 -6.31 -5.51
CA THR A 242 14.21 -7.13 -4.30
C THR A 242 14.11 -6.28 -3.06
N THR A 243 13.42 -6.84 -2.10
CA THR A 243 13.51 -6.54 -0.68
C THR A 243 13.60 -7.87 0.05
N ASP A 244 13.98 -7.90 1.33
CA ASP A 244 14.52 -9.04 2.09
C ASP A 244 13.71 -10.36 2.07
N GLY A 245 13.64 -11.05 0.92
CA GLY A 245 12.88 -12.30 0.72
C GLY A 245 11.72 -12.18 -0.28
N PHE A 246 11.47 -11.00 -0.86
CA PHE A 246 10.55 -10.78 -1.97
C PHE A 246 11.36 -10.35 -3.19
N ALA A 247 11.09 -11.00 -4.33
CA ALA A 247 11.73 -10.68 -5.58
C ALA A 247 10.69 -10.51 -6.68
N MET A 248 10.91 -9.50 -7.50
CA MET A 248 10.21 -9.26 -8.75
C MET A 248 11.24 -9.31 -9.87
N GLU A 249 11.14 -10.32 -10.72
CA GLU A 249 12.17 -10.61 -11.73
C GLU A 249 11.56 -10.62 -13.12
N ARG A 250 12.15 -9.84 -14.04
CA ARG A 250 11.73 -9.82 -15.43
C ARG A 250 12.09 -11.13 -16.11
N ALA A 251 11.14 -11.71 -16.85
CA ALA A 251 11.36 -12.94 -17.60
C ALA A 251 10.37 -13.05 -18.78
N ALA A 252 10.57 -14.06 -19.64
CA ALA A 252 9.66 -14.37 -20.74
C ALA A 252 8.24 -14.70 -20.22
N PHE A 253 7.22 -14.37 -21.01
CA PHE A 253 5.81 -14.51 -20.62
C PHE A 253 5.48 -15.94 -20.17
N GLU A 254 5.97 -16.95 -20.88
CA GLU A 254 5.70 -18.35 -20.61
C GLU A 254 6.27 -18.77 -19.24
N ILE A 255 7.50 -18.36 -18.93
CA ILE A 255 8.15 -18.62 -17.64
C ILE A 255 7.36 -17.95 -16.52
N VAL A 256 6.91 -16.72 -16.72
CA VAL A 256 6.19 -15.96 -15.71
C VAL A 256 4.77 -16.52 -15.48
N TYR A 257 4.00 -16.67 -16.56
CA TYR A 257 2.57 -16.95 -16.49
C TYR A 257 2.23 -18.44 -16.52
N GLN A 258 2.84 -19.21 -17.44
CA GLN A 258 2.48 -20.62 -17.61
C GLN A 258 3.00 -21.47 -16.46
N ASN A 259 4.22 -21.21 -15.98
CA ASN A 259 4.73 -21.91 -14.79
C ASN A 259 3.91 -21.57 -13.56
N PHE A 260 3.54 -20.29 -13.37
CA PHE A 260 2.64 -19.91 -12.29
C PHE A 260 1.32 -20.68 -12.37
N LYS A 261 0.69 -20.73 -13.55
CA LYS A 261 -0.59 -21.41 -13.75
C LYS A 261 -0.51 -22.93 -13.51
N LYS A 262 0.60 -23.57 -13.87
CA LYS A 262 0.79 -25.02 -13.79
C LYS A 262 1.45 -25.52 -12.50
N ARG A 263 1.89 -24.61 -11.62
CA ARG A 263 2.59 -24.99 -10.38
C ARG A 263 1.72 -25.87 -9.48
N ASP A 264 2.39 -26.64 -8.63
CA ASP A 264 1.76 -27.50 -7.63
C ASP A 264 1.18 -26.66 -6.47
N THR A 265 -0.02 -26.13 -6.69
CA THR A 265 -0.74 -25.31 -5.71
C THR A 265 -1.04 -26.06 -4.43
N VAL A 266 -1.26 -27.38 -4.51
CA VAL A 266 -1.55 -28.24 -3.37
C VAL A 266 -0.32 -28.36 -2.46
N ARG A 267 0.88 -28.58 -3.02
CA ARG A 267 2.12 -28.60 -2.24
C ARG A 267 2.40 -27.25 -1.58
N ILE A 268 2.23 -26.16 -2.32
CA ILE A 268 2.44 -24.80 -1.79
C ILE A 268 1.49 -24.53 -0.64
N ALA A 269 0.20 -24.86 -0.78
CA ALA A 269 -0.78 -24.70 0.29
C ALA A 269 -0.44 -25.57 1.51
N ARG A 270 -0.07 -26.85 1.31
CA ARG A 270 0.33 -27.75 2.40
C ARG A 270 1.55 -27.24 3.17
N SER A 271 2.51 -26.57 2.51
CA SER A 271 3.68 -26.01 3.21
C SER A 271 3.34 -24.90 4.21
N SER A 272 2.16 -24.27 4.11
CA SER A 272 1.69 -23.26 5.07
C SER A 272 0.64 -23.78 6.06
N ALA A 273 0.35 -25.09 6.07
CA ALA A 273 -0.71 -25.67 6.89
C ALA A 273 -0.46 -25.57 8.41
N ALA A 274 0.80 -25.56 8.83
CA ALA A 274 1.19 -25.56 10.23
C ALA A 274 2.27 -24.50 10.49
N PRO A 275 1.90 -23.21 10.59
CA PRO A 275 2.87 -22.15 10.88
C PRO A 275 3.53 -22.40 12.23
N ALA A 276 4.84 -22.22 12.28
CA ALA A 276 5.65 -22.38 13.48
C ALA A 276 5.38 -21.23 14.49
N PRO A 277 5.69 -21.43 15.78
CA PRO A 277 5.65 -20.33 16.74
C PRO A 277 6.52 -19.14 16.29
N GLY A 278 6.03 -17.93 16.47
CA GLY A 278 6.70 -16.69 16.03
C GLY A 278 6.56 -16.36 14.55
N GLU A 279 5.93 -17.24 13.74
CA GLU A 279 5.63 -16.93 12.35
C GLU A 279 4.44 -15.98 12.19
N ILE A 280 4.48 -15.23 11.09
CA ILE A 280 3.41 -14.35 10.66
C ILE A 280 2.45 -15.12 9.77
N VAL A 281 1.20 -15.19 10.19
CA VAL A 281 0.07 -15.67 9.43
C VAL A 281 -0.57 -14.46 8.74
N PRO A 282 -0.57 -14.38 7.40
CA PRO A 282 -1.05 -13.21 6.66
C PRO A 282 -2.59 -13.14 6.57
N LEU A 283 -3.29 -13.74 7.52
CA LEU A 283 -4.73 -13.76 7.67
C LEU A 283 -5.11 -13.17 9.01
N THR A 284 -6.33 -12.62 9.09
CA THR A 284 -6.87 -12.23 10.40
C THR A 284 -7.03 -13.45 11.29
N ALA A 285 -6.90 -13.27 12.61
CA ALA A 285 -7.04 -14.36 13.57
C ALA A 285 -8.39 -15.10 13.39
N LEU A 286 -9.46 -14.33 13.10
CA LEU A 286 -10.78 -14.87 12.83
C LEU A 286 -10.80 -15.78 11.59
N VAL A 287 -10.23 -15.32 10.46
CA VAL A 287 -10.15 -16.10 9.21
C VAL A 287 -9.24 -17.32 9.38
N ALA A 288 -8.18 -17.21 10.18
CA ALA A 288 -7.33 -18.34 10.56
C ALA A 288 -8.00 -19.33 11.53
N GLY A 289 -9.28 -19.13 11.89
CA GLY A 289 -10.04 -20.01 12.78
C GLY A 289 -9.67 -19.88 14.26
N VAL A 290 -8.91 -18.86 14.64
CA VAL A 290 -8.55 -18.58 16.03
C VAL A 290 -9.76 -17.99 16.74
N ARG A 291 -10.30 -18.74 17.70
CA ARG A 291 -11.42 -18.29 18.54
C ARG A 291 -10.87 -17.66 19.82
N VAL A 292 -10.75 -16.35 19.82
CA VAL A 292 -10.41 -15.54 20.99
C VAL A 292 -11.44 -14.44 21.11
N ASP A 293 -12.19 -14.42 22.21
CA ASP A 293 -13.19 -13.37 22.46
C ASP A 293 -12.50 -12.09 22.93
N GLN A 294 -11.60 -12.23 23.92
CA GLN A 294 -10.66 -11.21 24.39
C GLN A 294 -9.31 -11.88 24.68
N PRO A 295 -8.19 -11.39 24.11
CA PRO A 295 -6.88 -11.89 24.47
C PRO A 295 -6.53 -11.49 25.92
N PRO A 296 -5.75 -12.31 26.65
CA PRO A 296 -5.30 -11.96 27.98
C PRO A 296 -4.46 -10.68 27.91
N PRO A 297 -4.72 -9.68 28.76
CA PRO A 297 -4.05 -8.38 28.68
C PRO A 297 -2.55 -8.54 28.91
N ARG A 298 -1.78 -7.80 28.12
CA ARG A 298 -0.32 -7.71 28.21
C ARG A 298 0.08 -6.26 28.31
N ASP A 299 0.70 -5.88 29.42
CA ASP A 299 1.17 -4.51 29.61
C ASP A 299 2.43 -4.23 28.78
N ARG A 300 3.23 -5.27 28.48
CA ARG A 300 4.49 -5.18 27.75
C ARG A 300 4.70 -6.40 26.86
N LEU A 301 5.32 -6.19 25.69
CA LEU A 301 5.78 -7.24 24.79
C LEU A 301 7.18 -6.88 24.26
N ARG A 302 8.14 -7.76 24.48
CA ARG A 302 9.49 -7.64 23.91
C ARG A 302 9.65 -8.61 22.75
N LEU A 303 10.12 -8.08 21.63
CA LEU A 303 10.25 -8.79 20.38
C LEU A 303 11.67 -8.69 19.86
N ARG A 304 12.22 -9.79 19.34
CA ARG A 304 13.42 -9.78 18.51
C ARG A 304 13.02 -9.98 17.05
N LYS A 305 13.35 -9.00 16.21
CA LYS A 305 13.17 -9.01 14.76
C LYS A 305 14.40 -9.62 14.10
N ASN A 306 14.19 -10.69 13.34
CA ASN A 306 15.21 -11.34 12.49
C ASN A 306 16.52 -11.66 13.24
N GLY A 307 16.43 -11.95 14.54
CA GLY A 307 17.58 -12.29 15.38
C GLY A 307 18.52 -11.12 15.72
N ARG A 308 18.19 -9.87 15.38
CA ARG A 308 19.09 -8.71 15.56
C ARG A 308 18.46 -7.59 16.38
N ASP A 309 17.35 -7.04 15.89
CA ASP A 309 16.77 -5.82 16.46
C ASP A 309 15.77 -6.16 17.55
N THR A 310 15.86 -5.48 18.70
CA THR A 310 14.89 -5.66 19.78
C THR A 310 13.90 -4.50 19.79
N VAL A 311 12.61 -4.82 19.77
CA VAL A 311 11.51 -3.88 19.86
C VAL A 311 10.74 -4.16 21.14
N GLU A 312 10.41 -3.11 21.89
CA GLU A 312 9.57 -3.21 23.07
C GLU A 312 8.30 -2.40 22.86
N ILE A 313 7.16 -3.07 23.04
CA ILE A 313 5.82 -2.49 22.96
C ILE A 313 5.29 -2.42 24.39
N VAL A 314 4.75 -1.27 24.76
CA VAL A 314 4.19 -1.02 26.10
C VAL A 314 2.78 -0.49 25.93
N GLN A 315 1.82 -1.09 26.64
CA GLN A 315 0.44 -0.63 26.68
C GLN A 315 0.38 0.76 27.34
N ALA A 316 -0.39 1.68 26.74
CA ALA A 316 -0.64 2.97 27.36
C ALA A 316 -1.32 2.78 28.73
N SER A 317 -0.96 3.58 29.74
CA SER A 317 -1.61 3.45 31.05
C SER A 317 -3.07 3.92 30.98
N VAL A 318 -3.94 3.31 31.79
CA VAL A 318 -5.36 3.71 31.90
C VAL A 318 -5.52 5.18 32.29
N LEU A 319 -4.61 5.72 33.11
CA LEU A 319 -4.63 7.14 33.48
C LEU A 319 -4.31 8.03 32.27
N GLN A 320 -3.33 7.66 31.45
CA GLN A 320 -2.99 8.40 30.22
C GLN A 320 -4.12 8.32 29.19
N SER A 321 -4.80 7.17 29.05
CA SER A 321 -5.94 7.06 28.13
C SER A 321 -7.12 7.94 28.54
N HIS A 322 -7.25 8.33 29.80
CA HIS A 322 -8.31 9.23 30.27
C HIS A 322 -7.92 10.72 30.30
N ALA A 323 -6.67 11.06 29.94
CA ALA A 323 -6.07 12.37 30.21
C ALA A 323 -6.33 13.47 29.15
N ALA A 324 -7.19 13.23 28.14
CA ALA A 324 -7.38 14.16 27.03
C ALA A 324 -7.76 15.59 27.49
N PRO A 325 -6.93 16.63 27.23
CA PRO A 325 -7.12 18.00 27.76
C PRO A 325 -8.15 18.82 26.97
N TYR A 326 -9.02 18.16 26.19
CA TYR A 326 -9.96 18.83 25.30
C TYR A 326 -11.36 18.21 25.34
N ARG A 327 -12.33 18.92 24.78
CA ARG A 327 -13.70 18.46 24.59
C ARG A 327 -13.98 18.30 23.11
N LEU A 328 -14.86 17.36 22.77
CA LEU A 328 -15.28 17.14 21.39
C LEU A 328 -16.27 18.24 20.93
N PRO A 329 -16.17 18.71 19.68
CA PRO A 329 -15.16 18.34 18.68
C PRO A 329 -13.78 18.96 18.94
N SER A 330 -12.70 18.25 18.60
CA SER A 330 -11.34 18.81 18.65
C SER A 330 -11.23 20.05 17.76
N ARG A 331 -10.53 21.07 18.25
CA ARG A 331 -10.26 22.33 17.53
C ARG A 331 -8.80 22.46 17.09
N ASP A 332 -7.98 21.46 17.36
CA ASP A 332 -6.58 21.46 16.96
C ASP A 332 -6.47 21.24 15.46
N THR A 333 -5.97 22.25 14.74
CA THR A 333 -5.79 22.20 13.29
C THR A 333 -4.73 21.19 12.87
N ALA A 334 -3.77 20.84 13.74
CA ALA A 334 -2.80 19.79 13.48
C ALA A 334 -3.46 18.40 13.37
N LEU A 335 -4.63 18.22 14.00
CA LEU A 335 -5.41 16.99 13.98
C LEU A 335 -6.48 16.96 12.89
N ALA A 336 -6.65 18.04 12.11
CA ALA A 336 -7.71 18.17 11.11
C ALA A 336 -7.73 17.03 10.08
N ARG A 337 -6.54 16.54 9.68
CA ARG A 337 -6.42 15.41 8.74
C ARG A 337 -7.06 14.12 9.28
N TRP A 338 -7.06 13.94 10.60
CA TRP A 338 -7.59 12.78 11.30
C TRP A 338 -9.05 12.94 11.71
N LEU A 339 -9.67 14.04 11.29
CA LEU A 339 -11.11 14.28 11.38
C LEU A 339 -11.78 14.16 10.01
N ALA A 340 -11.02 14.41 8.93
CA ALA A 340 -11.48 14.33 7.57
C ALA A 340 -11.92 12.91 7.17
N PRO A 341 -12.92 12.78 6.28
CA PRO A 341 -13.25 11.51 5.66
C PRO A 341 -12.11 11.08 4.76
N GLU A 342 -11.95 9.77 4.63
CA GLU A 342 -11.03 9.15 3.68
C GLU A 342 -11.73 7.91 3.07
N PRO A 343 -11.16 7.25 2.05
CA PRO A 343 -11.71 6.05 1.46
C PRO A 343 -12.17 5.07 2.50
N LEU A 344 -13.39 4.54 2.30
CA LEU A 344 -13.99 3.54 3.17
C LEU A 344 -14.36 4.08 4.58
N ILE A 345 -13.93 5.29 4.95
CA ILE A 345 -14.22 5.95 6.24
C ILE A 345 -15.05 7.20 5.97
N GLN A 346 -16.35 7.03 5.69
CA GLN A 346 -17.25 8.13 5.35
C GLN A 346 -17.76 8.88 6.61
N SER A 347 -16.84 9.46 7.40
CA SER A 347 -17.16 10.14 8.66
C SER A 347 -18.11 11.33 8.55
N HIS A 348 -18.26 11.93 7.36
CA HIS A 348 -19.22 13.00 7.08
C HIS A 348 -20.58 12.51 6.57
N ASP A 349 -20.78 11.20 6.38
CA ASP A 349 -22.07 10.66 5.96
C ASP A 349 -23.13 10.92 7.06
N PRO A 350 -24.32 11.46 6.72
CA PRO A 350 -25.37 11.73 7.70
C PRO A 350 -25.79 10.51 8.53
N ARG A 351 -25.72 9.29 7.97
CA ARG A 351 -26.04 8.04 8.68
C ARG A 351 -25.03 7.74 9.79
N ILE A 352 -23.74 7.87 9.49
CA ILE A 352 -22.65 7.73 10.48
C ILE A 352 -22.82 8.77 11.58
N ALA A 353 -23.01 10.05 11.21
CA ALA A 353 -23.16 11.13 12.18
C ALA A 353 -24.41 10.98 13.05
N ALA A 354 -25.53 10.52 12.48
CA ALA A 354 -26.76 10.25 13.24
C ALA A 354 -26.56 9.09 14.22
N GLN A 355 -25.89 8.01 13.80
CA GLN A 355 -25.63 6.88 14.69
C GLN A 355 -24.68 7.26 15.82
N ALA A 356 -23.58 7.96 15.53
CA ALA A 356 -22.63 8.41 16.54
C ALA A 356 -23.32 9.28 17.60
N ARG A 357 -24.21 10.21 17.20
CA ARG A 357 -25.00 11.02 18.14
C ARG A 357 -25.91 10.19 19.04
N ARG A 358 -26.51 9.11 18.55
CA ARG A 358 -27.32 8.20 19.38
C ARG A 358 -26.47 7.47 20.42
N ILE A 359 -25.25 7.08 20.05
CA ILE A 359 -24.34 6.34 20.94
C ILE A 359 -23.81 7.24 22.06
N ILE A 360 -23.37 8.46 21.72
CA ILE A 360 -22.72 9.35 22.69
C ILE A 360 -23.70 10.23 23.48
N ASP A 361 -24.91 10.43 22.96
CA ASP A 361 -25.90 11.39 23.48
C ASP A 361 -25.26 12.79 23.74
N ARG A 362 -25.13 13.18 25.01
CA ARG A 362 -24.55 14.46 25.45
C ARG A 362 -23.09 14.38 25.87
N GLU A 363 -22.47 13.20 25.82
CA GLU A 363 -21.07 13.01 26.20
C GLU A 363 -20.13 13.73 25.23
N ARG A 364 -19.12 14.43 25.77
CA ARG A 364 -18.14 15.21 25.01
C ARG A 364 -16.71 15.00 25.49
N SER A 365 -16.49 14.17 26.51
CA SER A 365 -15.18 13.71 26.95
C SER A 365 -14.60 12.74 25.89
N PRO A 366 -13.42 13.03 25.30
CA PRO A 366 -12.82 12.19 24.27
C PRO A 366 -12.69 10.72 24.68
N ALA A 367 -12.18 10.44 25.88
CA ALA A 367 -11.99 9.08 26.37
C ALA A 367 -13.32 8.35 26.55
N ARG A 368 -14.33 9.01 27.13
CA ARG A 368 -15.65 8.40 27.34
C ARG A 368 -16.39 8.18 26.02
N VAL A 369 -16.27 9.11 25.07
CA VAL A 369 -16.82 8.92 23.72
C VAL A 369 -16.15 7.74 23.03
N ALA A 370 -14.82 7.61 23.10
CA ALA A 370 -14.10 6.47 22.53
C ALA A 370 -14.62 5.14 23.12
N GLU A 371 -14.78 5.06 24.44
CA GLU A 371 -15.30 3.88 25.14
C GLU A 371 -16.75 3.53 24.73
N LEU A 372 -17.65 4.52 24.66
CA LEU A 372 -19.04 4.31 24.25
C LEU A 372 -19.14 3.79 22.80
N LEU A 373 -18.34 4.37 21.89
CA LEU A 373 -18.27 3.94 20.50
C LEU A 373 -17.67 2.53 20.37
N LEU A 374 -16.60 2.25 21.12
CA LEU A 374 -15.94 0.95 21.18
C LEU A 374 -16.95 -0.15 21.53
N HIS A 375 -17.60 -0.02 22.68
CA HIS A 375 -18.55 -1.03 23.16
C HIS A 375 -19.75 -1.20 22.23
N TRP A 376 -20.20 -0.11 21.59
CA TRP A 376 -21.28 -0.20 20.63
C TRP A 376 -20.86 -0.98 19.38
N VAL A 377 -19.69 -0.67 18.79
CA VAL A 377 -19.18 -1.39 17.61
C VAL A 377 -18.99 -2.86 17.93
N HIS A 378 -18.29 -3.18 19.03
CA HIS A 378 -18.03 -4.55 19.44
C HIS A 378 -19.32 -5.37 19.62
N ARG A 379 -20.35 -4.79 20.25
CA ARG A 379 -21.62 -5.46 20.53
C ARG A 379 -22.49 -5.67 19.29
N ASN A 380 -22.46 -4.73 18.35
CA ASN A 380 -23.37 -4.75 17.21
C ASN A 380 -22.79 -5.50 16.00
N LEU A 381 -21.46 -5.55 15.86
CA LEU A 381 -20.81 -6.23 14.75
C LEU A 381 -20.76 -7.74 14.98
N ARG A 382 -21.37 -8.51 14.06
CA ARG A 382 -21.26 -9.98 14.06
C ARG A 382 -20.00 -10.41 13.33
N ARG A 383 -19.10 -11.08 14.04
CA ARG A 383 -17.86 -11.63 13.48
C ARG A 383 -18.16 -12.75 12.48
N THR A 384 -17.72 -12.62 11.23
CA THR A 384 -17.90 -13.63 10.18
C THR A 384 -16.59 -13.94 9.46
N ILE A 385 -16.40 -15.21 9.09
CA ILE A 385 -15.28 -15.67 8.25
C ILE A 385 -15.59 -15.42 6.76
N ALA A 386 -16.88 -15.45 6.39
CA ALA A 386 -17.30 -15.17 5.03
C ALA A 386 -17.26 -13.66 4.78
N GLN A 387 -16.48 -13.26 3.79
CA GLN A 387 -16.50 -11.89 3.28
C GLN A 387 -17.85 -11.62 2.62
N PRO A 388 -18.57 -10.56 3.02
CA PRO A 388 -19.67 -10.05 2.23
C PRO A 388 -19.16 -9.67 0.82
N ALA A 389 -20.04 -9.70 -0.18
CA ALA A 389 -19.74 -9.37 -1.58
C ALA A 389 -19.46 -7.85 -1.82
N GLY A 390 -18.90 -7.14 -0.84
CA GLY A 390 -18.73 -5.70 -0.84
C GLY A 390 -17.42 -5.26 -0.19
N ALA A 391 -16.88 -4.11 -0.59
CA ALA A 391 -15.72 -3.52 0.07
C ALA A 391 -16.08 -2.95 1.46
N PRO A 392 -15.11 -2.81 2.37
CA PRO A 392 -15.32 -2.47 3.79
C PRO A 392 -15.63 -0.98 4.00
N SER A 393 -16.72 -0.48 3.41
CA SER A 393 -17.24 0.88 3.60
C SER A 393 -17.86 1.02 4.99
N ALA A 394 -17.48 2.02 5.78
CA ALA A 394 -18.04 2.26 7.11
C ALA A 394 -19.57 2.40 7.09
N VAL A 395 -20.10 3.05 6.06
CA VAL A 395 -21.55 3.12 5.82
C VAL A 395 -22.15 1.74 5.61
N TRP A 396 -21.53 0.93 4.75
CA TRP A 396 -22.02 -0.41 4.44
C TRP A 396 -22.01 -1.29 5.69
N VAL A 397 -20.94 -1.23 6.49
CA VAL A 397 -20.80 -1.97 7.76
C VAL A 397 -21.81 -1.48 8.79
N LEU A 398 -22.14 -0.18 8.83
CA LEU A 398 -23.21 0.34 9.69
C LEU A 398 -24.58 -0.27 9.32
N GLU A 399 -24.87 -0.43 8.03
CA GLU A 399 -26.14 -0.97 7.53
C GLU A 399 -26.19 -2.50 7.55
N ASN A 400 -25.04 -3.14 7.43
CA ASN A 400 -24.84 -4.59 7.42
C ASN A 400 -23.77 -4.94 8.46
N PRO A 401 -24.13 -5.06 9.76
CA PRO A 401 -23.16 -5.17 10.85
C PRO A 401 -22.54 -6.56 10.93
N THR A 402 -21.75 -6.91 9.92
CA THR A 402 -20.99 -8.14 9.79
C THR A 402 -19.60 -7.83 9.25
N GLY A 403 -18.57 -8.48 9.78
CA GLY A 403 -17.20 -8.32 9.30
C GLY A 403 -16.17 -8.89 10.27
N ASP A 404 -14.90 -8.60 10.05
CA ASP A 404 -13.81 -8.92 10.95
C ASP A 404 -13.16 -7.64 11.56
N CYS A 405 -11.88 -7.71 11.93
CA CYS A 405 -11.17 -6.57 12.52
C CYS A 405 -11.11 -5.35 11.57
N ASN A 406 -11.10 -5.56 10.25
CA ASN A 406 -11.05 -4.48 9.28
C ASN A 406 -12.33 -3.63 9.30
N GLU A 407 -13.49 -4.27 9.20
CA GLU A 407 -14.79 -3.59 9.27
C GLU A 407 -14.99 -2.93 10.63
N ALA A 408 -14.59 -3.59 11.71
CA ALA A 408 -14.69 -3.06 13.07
C ALA A 408 -13.88 -1.77 13.24
N ALA A 409 -12.62 -1.77 12.83
CA ALA A 409 -11.74 -0.60 12.89
C ALA A 409 -12.27 0.55 12.02
N THR A 410 -12.73 0.24 10.80
CA THR A 410 -13.23 1.23 9.84
C THR A 410 -14.49 1.91 10.35
N LEU A 411 -15.48 1.13 10.81
CA LEU A 411 -16.72 1.68 11.36
C LEU A 411 -16.45 2.51 12.61
N PHE A 412 -15.60 2.02 13.52
CA PHE A 412 -15.22 2.78 14.72
C PHE A 412 -14.58 4.13 14.37
N VAL A 413 -13.61 4.15 13.46
CA VAL A 413 -12.92 5.40 13.08
C VAL A 413 -13.90 6.37 12.41
N ALA A 414 -14.80 5.89 11.56
CA ALA A 414 -15.82 6.75 10.94
C ALA A 414 -16.75 7.38 11.99
N LEU A 415 -17.25 6.57 12.95
CA LEU A 415 -18.07 7.06 14.06
C LEU A 415 -17.30 8.06 14.91
N ALA A 416 -16.06 7.75 15.32
CA ALA A 416 -15.21 8.62 16.13
C ALA A 416 -14.99 9.98 15.45
N ARG A 417 -14.55 9.98 14.18
CA ARG A 417 -14.32 11.21 13.41
C ARG A 417 -15.58 12.06 13.27
N SER A 418 -16.76 11.43 13.11
CA SER A 418 -18.04 12.16 13.01
C SER A 418 -18.44 12.91 14.29
N THR A 419 -17.88 12.53 15.45
CA THR A 419 -18.04 13.23 16.73
C THR A 419 -17.00 14.35 16.94
N GLY A 420 -16.03 14.47 16.04
CA GLY A 420 -14.89 15.36 16.18
C GLY A 420 -13.74 14.77 17.01
N LEU A 421 -13.72 13.45 17.23
CA LEU A 421 -12.61 12.73 17.86
C LEU A 421 -11.58 12.35 16.79
N PRO A 422 -10.34 12.89 16.84
CA PRO A 422 -9.29 12.51 15.91
C PRO A 422 -8.98 11.02 16.06
N ALA A 423 -9.15 10.29 14.95
CA ALA A 423 -9.01 8.84 14.93
C ALA A 423 -8.34 8.38 13.63
N ARG A 424 -7.67 7.24 13.66
CA ARG A 424 -7.01 6.62 12.50
C ARG A 424 -7.01 5.11 12.60
N THR A 425 -7.03 4.43 11.47
CA THR A 425 -6.84 2.98 11.41
C THR A 425 -5.35 2.63 11.45
N VAL A 426 -5.02 1.48 12.01
CA VAL A 426 -3.68 0.91 12.06
C VAL A 426 -3.77 -0.52 11.54
N ALA A 427 -2.88 -0.86 10.61
CA ALA A 427 -2.64 -2.21 10.14
C ALA A 427 -1.34 -2.74 10.75
N GLY A 428 -1.38 -3.97 11.25
CA GLY A 428 -0.23 -4.57 11.90
C GLY A 428 -0.43 -6.04 12.21
N LEU A 429 0.18 -6.47 13.30
CA LEU A 429 0.11 -7.85 13.76
C LEU A 429 -0.45 -7.93 15.17
N ILE A 430 -1.16 -9.01 15.47
CA ILE A 430 -1.55 -9.36 16.85
C ILE A 430 -0.91 -10.70 17.25
N TYR A 431 -0.28 -10.73 18.43
CA TYR A 431 0.31 -11.95 18.98
C TYR A 431 -0.71 -12.80 19.76
N LEU A 432 -1.13 -13.91 19.17
CA LEU A 432 -2.12 -14.83 19.74
C LEU A 432 -1.61 -16.27 19.64
N ASN A 433 -1.79 -17.08 20.69
CA ASN A 433 -1.48 -18.51 20.69
C ASN A 433 -0.11 -18.88 20.09
N GLY A 434 0.92 -18.09 20.41
CA GLY A 434 2.29 -18.34 19.95
C GLY A 434 2.62 -17.82 18.55
N ARG A 435 1.70 -17.15 17.85
CA ARG A 435 1.85 -16.73 16.45
C ARG A 435 1.42 -15.27 16.28
N PHE A 436 1.85 -14.67 15.16
CA PHE A 436 1.44 -13.32 14.78
C PHE A 436 0.43 -13.40 13.65
N TYR A 437 -0.74 -12.80 13.82
CA TYR A 437 -1.77 -12.74 12.79
C TYR A 437 -1.88 -11.33 12.25
N TYR A 438 -2.23 -11.17 10.98
CA TYR A 438 -2.66 -9.87 10.49
C TYR A 438 -3.79 -9.34 11.37
N HIS A 439 -3.73 -8.06 11.72
CA HIS A 439 -4.79 -7.41 12.48
C HIS A 439 -4.90 -5.94 12.11
N ALA A 440 -6.12 -5.42 12.19
CA ALA A 440 -6.41 -4.01 12.02
C ALA A 440 -7.18 -3.48 13.25
N TRP A 441 -6.76 -2.33 13.76
CA TRP A 441 -7.41 -1.67 14.89
C TRP A 441 -7.45 -0.15 14.67
N ALA A 442 -7.95 0.59 15.66
CA ALA A 442 -8.02 2.04 15.62
C ALA A 442 -7.07 2.68 16.62
N GLU A 443 -6.67 3.92 16.38
CA GLU A 443 -6.07 4.78 17.39
C GLU A 443 -6.86 6.08 17.48
N VAL A 444 -7.03 6.58 18.70
CA VAL A 444 -7.66 7.87 18.99
C VAL A 444 -6.67 8.78 19.72
N TYR A 445 -6.77 10.08 19.50
CA TYR A 445 -5.88 11.03 20.17
C TYR A 445 -6.41 11.42 21.55
N LEU A 446 -5.74 11.03 22.64
CA LEU A 446 -6.12 11.34 24.03
C LEU A 446 -4.96 12.02 24.77
N SER A 447 -4.38 13.06 24.16
CA SER A 447 -3.04 13.67 24.44
C SER A 447 -1.87 12.96 23.79
N ASP A 448 -2.04 11.68 23.46
CA ASP A 448 -1.19 10.89 22.58
C ASP A 448 -2.09 9.92 21.79
N TRP A 449 -1.54 9.23 20.80
CA TRP A 449 -2.26 8.18 20.09
C TRP A 449 -2.42 6.95 20.99
N VAL A 450 -3.67 6.66 21.33
CA VAL A 450 -4.06 5.53 22.17
C VAL A 450 -4.75 4.49 21.31
N ALA A 451 -4.22 3.26 21.34
CA ALA A 451 -4.79 2.13 20.63
C ALA A 451 -6.16 1.73 21.20
N VAL A 452 -7.10 1.47 20.30
CA VAL A 452 -8.47 1.03 20.56
C VAL A 452 -8.74 -0.14 19.64
N ASP A 453 -9.16 -1.27 20.19
CA ASP A 453 -9.52 -2.43 19.40
C ASP A 453 -11.02 -2.74 19.52
N PRO A 454 -11.84 -2.31 18.55
CA PRO A 454 -13.26 -2.64 18.48
C PRO A 454 -13.54 -4.12 18.22
N ALA A 455 -12.60 -4.84 17.62
CA ALA A 455 -12.75 -6.28 17.43
C ALA A 455 -12.72 -6.96 18.80
N PHE A 456 -11.76 -6.65 19.67
CA PHE A 456 -11.57 -7.29 20.99
C PHE A 456 -12.09 -6.50 22.21
N ASP A 457 -12.83 -5.40 22.01
CA ASP A 457 -13.38 -4.56 23.08
C ASP A 457 -12.31 -3.96 24.02
N GLN A 458 -11.16 -3.55 23.49
CA GLN A 458 -10.04 -3.05 24.30
C GLN A 458 -9.81 -1.55 24.15
N LEU A 459 -9.69 -0.84 25.27
CA LEU A 459 -9.21 0.54 25.38
C LEU A 459 -8.48 0.73 26.73
N PRO A 460 -7.17 0.98 26.76
CA PRO A 460 -6.24 0.89 25.63
C PRO A 460 -6.06 -0.57 25.17
N ALA A 461 -5.88 -0.79 23.87
CA ALA A 461 -5.47 -2.11 23.35
C ALA A 461 -4.12 -2.54 23.94
N ASP A 462 -3.96 -3.83 24.19
CA ASP A 462 -2.79 -4.36 24.90
C ASP A 462 -1.51 -4.39 24.03
N ALA A 463 -0.37 -4.69 24.66
CA ALA A 463 0.93 -4.75 24.00
C ALA A 463 1.09 -5.91 22.99
N ALA A 464 0.09 -6.78 22.82
CA ALA A 464 0.11 -7.80 21.76
C ALA A 464 -0.05 -7.20 20.35
N HIS A 465 -0.48 -5.94 20.25
CA HIS A 465 -0.67 -5.19 19.02
C HIS A 465 0.66 -4.60 18.54
N VAL A 466 1.19 -5.13 17.45
CA VAL A 466 2.44 -4.69 16.82
C VAL A 466 2.11 -3.78 15.63
N PRO A 467 2.17 -2.44 15.78
CA PRO A 467 1.86 -1.52 14.70
C PRO A 467 2.89 -1.64 13.58
N ILE A 468 2.41 -1.72 12.33
CA ILE A 468 3.27 -1.67 11.14
C ILE A 468 2.98 -0.42 10.33
N ALA A 469 1.71 -0.13 10.08
CA ALA A 469 1.30 0.95 9.19
C ALA A 469 0.07 1.70 9.74
N VAL A 470 0.07 3.03 9.58
CA VAL A 470 -1.04 3.90 9.99
C VAL A 470 -1.75 4.45 8.74
N GLY A 471 -3.07 4.34 8.71
CA GLY A 471 -3.95 4.80 7.62
C GLY A 471 -4.96 3.74 7.18
N GLY A 472 -5.79 4.07 6.18
CA GLY A 472 -6.91 3.24 5.72
C GLY A 472 -6.55 1.82 5.24
N LEU A 473 -7.58 1.00 4.97
CA LEU A 473 -7.49 -0.44 4.68
C LEU A 473 -6.48 -0.86 3.59
N ALA A 474 -6.23 0.00 2.60
CA ALA A 474 -5.24 -0.25 1.56
C ALA A 474 -3.80 -0.45 2.10
N ARG A 475 -3.54 -0.09 3.37
CA ARG A 475 -2.27 -0.31 4.07
C ARG A 475 -1.95 -1.79 4.32
N GLN A 476 -2.87 -2.73 4.18
CA GLN A 476 -2.54 -4.16 4.32
C GLN A 476 -1.59 -4.67 3.24
N ILE A 477 -1.60 -4.07 2.04
CA ILE A 477 -0.62 -4.42 1.00
C ILE A 477 0.81 -4.20 1.49
N GLU A 478 1.01 -3.29 2.45
CA GLU A 478 2.30 -3.03 3.09
C GLU A 478 2.80 -4.19 3.95
N LEU A 479 1.93 -5.14 4.30
CA LEU A 479 2.27 -6.35 5.05
C LEU A 479 2.72 -7.49 4.15
N VAL A 480 2.38 -7.47 2.85
CA VAL A 480 2.74 -8.53 1.90
C VAL A 480 4.25 -8.79 1.87
N PRO A 481 5.13 -7.75 1.84
CA PRO A 481 6.57 -7.98 1.94
C PRO A 481 6.99 -8.64 3.26
N LEU A 482 6.25 -8.47 4.36
CA LEU A 482 6.65 -9.04 5.65
C LEU A 482 6.40 -10.55 5.76
N VAL A 483 5.51 -11.09 4.92
CA VAL A 483 5.10 -12.50 4.94
C VAL A 483 6.29 -13.41 4.60
N GLY A 484 6.62 -14.32 5.52
CA GLY A 484 7.74 -15.26 5.39
C GLY A 484 9.13 -14.67 5.69
N GLN A 485 9.24 -13.35 5.92
CA GLN A 485 10.52 -12.66 6.12
C GLN A 485 10.71 -12.19 7.55
N LEU A 486 9.68 -11.55 8.12
CA LEU A 486 9.73 -11.01 9.46
C LEU A 486 9.54 -12.16 10.46
N LYS A 487 10.64 -12.61 11.05
CA LYS A 487 10.62 -13.52 12.20
C LYS A 487 10.57 -12.71 13.46
N LEU A 488 9.50 -12.89 14.23
CA LEU A 488 9.32 -12.25 15.52
C LEU A 488 9.46 -13.32 16.60
N GLU A 489 10.51 -13.19 17.40
CA GLU A 489 10.70 -13.99 18.60
C GLU A 489 10.22 -13.17 19.81
N VAL A 490 9.33 -13.72 20.63
CA VAL A 490 8.92 -13.11 21.90
C VAL A 490 9.98 -13.42 22.96
N LEU A 491 10.47 -12.39 23.65
CA LEU A 491 11.55 -12.47 24.64
C LEU A 491 11.09 -12.53 26.09
#